data_AF-A0AAN5C4K9-F1
#
_entry.id   AF-A0AAN5C4K9-F1
#
_cell.length_a   1.000
_cell.length_b   1.000
_cell.length_c   1.000
_cell.angle_alpha   90.00
_cell.angle_beta   90.00
_cell.angle_gamma   90.00
#
_symmetry.space_group_name_H-M   'P 1'
#
loop_
_entity.id
_entity.type
_entity.pdbx_description
1 polymer ?
#
loop_
_entity_poly.entity_id
_entity_poly.type
_entity_poly.pdbx_seq_one_letter_code
_entity_poly.pdbx_strand_id
1 'polypeptide(L)'
;MSSTIHFHDPANFQSQSDEFISWLSGKPGVKVNPKIRLADLRSRAAGRGVVAQSDIAEGEELFTIPREHVLSTQNSKLKDLLSQDVEELGPWLSLMLVMIYEYLLGDQSAWASYFKILPRKFDTLMFWSPSELQELQGSAIVDRIGKEGAEESILEMIAPIVRANPSLFPPVDGLASYDGDAGTQALLNLAHVMGSLIMAYAFDIEKPEDEDDEGDDESGYVTDDEEQLSKVLDDGYDIPRPLDDDLAGVLPDELVLLAKTLCMSSDELKQQVSKNKPPKPSLGHKEVTLLSKAIQSKQAQYTTTLAQDKELLAQLSQLEATTPLEDSARRQKMAIQVRIGEKEILQTLSDMLRSTTSKRAANGDNDASRRTKAQRT
;
A
#
# COMPACT_ATOMS: atom_id res chain seq x y z
N MET A 1 10.54 2.77 -4.26
CA MET A 1 12.01 2.59 -4.36
C MET A 1 12.67 3.90 -3.97
N SER A 2 13.44 3.92 -2.88
CA SER A 2 13.97 5.17 -2.32
C SER A 2 15.20 5.63 -3.11
N SER A 3 15.04 6.69 -3.89
CA SER A 3 16.13 7.31 -4.62
C SER A 3 16.78 8.40 -3.76
N THR A 4 17.97 8.83 -4.16
CA THR A 4 18.75 9.90 -3.54
C THR A 4 17.93 11.17 -3.22
N ILE A 5 16.88 11.44 -3.99
CA ILE A 5 16.06 12.66 -3.89
C ILE A 5 15.08 12.67 -2.71
N HIS A 6 14.81 11.50 -2.10
CA HIS A 6 13.83 11.39 -1.01
C HIS A 6 14.39 11.88 0.32
N PHE A 7 15.70 12.10 0.40
CA PHE A 7 16.40 12.51 1.62
C PHE A 7 16.83 13.98 1.54
N HIS A 8 16.77 14.68 2.68
CA HIS A 8 17.03 16.11 2.78
C HIS A 8 18.47 16.50 2.41
N ASP A 9 19.45 15.68 2.79
CA ASP A 9 20.87 15.93 2.52
C ASP A 9 21.53 14.66 1.98
N PRO A 10 21.45 14.44 0.66
CA PRO A 10 21.97 13.23 0.06
C PRO A 10 23.50 13.18 0.02
N ALA A 11 24.18 14.32 0.16
CA ALA A 11 25.64 14.40 0.16
C ALA A 11 26.22 13.86 1.48
N ASN A 12 25.56 14.14 2.61
CA ASN A 12 25.96 13.66 3.93
C ASN A 12 25.22 12.37 4.35
N PHE A 13 24.64 11.64 3.41
CA PHE A 13 23.79 10.47 3.69
C PHE A 13 24.47 9.41 4.57
N GLN A 14 25.75 9.11 4.33
CA GLN A 14 26.49 8.16 5.16
C GLN A 14 26.82 8.75 6.54
N SER A 15 27.23 10.02 6.62
CA SER A 15 27.47 10.71 7.91
C SER A 15 26.22 10.68 8.79
N GLN A 16 25.04 10.95 8.22
CA GLN A 16 23.77 10.87 8.94
C GLN A 16 23.46 9.44 9.42
N SER A 17 23.81 8.42 8.63
CA SER A 17 23.67 7.02 9.05
C SER A 17 24.56 6.71 10.24
N ASP A 18 25.81 7.19 10.22
CA ASP A 18 26.79 6.96 11.27
C ASP A 18 26.40 7.71 12.56
N GLU A 19 25.94 8.95 12.44
CA GLU A 19 25.38 9.75 13.55
C GLU A 19 24.16 9.06 14.18
N PHE A 20 23.25 8.53 13.36
CA PHE A 20 22.10 7.77 13.84
C PHE A 20 22.51 6.53 14.62
N ILE A 21 23.45 5.72 14.10
CA ILE A 21 23.93 4.51 14.80
C ILE A 21 24.64 4.88 16.11
N SER A 22 25.43 5.96 16.13
CA SER A 22 26.06 6.46 17.35
C SER A 22 25.04 6.92 18.39
N TRP A 23 23.99 7.62 17.97
CA TRP A 23 22.89 8.03 18.85
C TRP A 23 22.12 6.83 19.40
N LEU A 24 21.76 5.88 18.52
CA LEU A 24 20.97 4.70 18.90
C LEU A 24 21.75 3.81 19.87
N SER A 25 23.02 3.52 19.56
CA SER A 25 23.89 2.68 20.41
C SER A 25 24.25 3.35 21.74
N GLY A 26 24.14 4.67 21.83
CA GLY A 26 24.33 5.41 23.07
C GLY A 26 23.15 5.32 24.04
N LYS A 27 21.99 4.81 23.61
CA LYS A 27 20.81 4.68 24.46
C LYS A 27 20.95 3.49 25.43
N PRO A 28 20.56 3.65 26.71
CA PRO A 28 20.59 2.55 27.68
C PRO A 28 19.78 1.35 27.20
N GLY A 29 20.34 0.15 27.35
CA GLY A 29 19.68 -1.11 27.00
C GLY A 29 19.69 -1.48 25.52
N VAL A 30 20.07 -0.56 24.63
CA VAL A 30 20.23 -0.87 23.20
C VAL A 30 21.46 -1.74 22.97
N LYS A 31 21.31 -2.78 22.15
CA LYS A 31 22.41 -3.64 21.69
C LYS A 31 22.38 -3.70 20.17
N VAL A 32 23.54 -3.59 19.54
CA VAL A 32 23.70 -3.78 18.08
C VAL A 32 24.83 -4.78 17.86
N ASN A 33 24.55 -5.85 17.12
CA ASN A 33 25.53 -6.89 16.84
C ASN A 33 26.64 -6.34 15.93
N PRO A 34 27.94 -6.48 16.28
CA PRO A 34 29.05 -5.97 15.46
C PRO A 34 29.18 -6.67 14.10
N LYS A 35 28.45 -7.75 13.85
CA LYS A 35 28.38 -8.42 12.55
C LYS A 35 27.45 -7.73 11.56
N ILE A 36 26.70 -6.71 11.98
CA ILE A 36 25.84 -5.93 11.09
C ILE A 36 26.27 -4.48 11.06
N ARG A 37 25.98 -3.81 9.95
CA ARG A 37 26.10 -2.35 9.84
C ARG A 37 24.99 -1.76 9.00
N LEU A 38 24.73 -0.48 9.22
CA LEU A 38 23.93 0.32 8.31
C LEU A 38 24.76 0.65 7.06
N ALA A 39 24.16 0.54 5.87
CA ALA A 39 24.80 0.74 4.59
C ALA A 39 23.97 1.63 3.67
N ASP A 40 24.65 2.46 2.88
CA ASP A 40 24.07 3.14 1.74
C ASP A 40 23.87 2.15 0.57
N LEU A 41 22.59 1.87 0.28
CA LEU A 41 22.14 1.00 -0.80
C LEU A 41 21.39 1.78 -1.89
N ARG A 42 21.57 3.11 -1.97
CA ARG A 42 20.94 3.94 -3.01
C ARG A 42 21.34 3.53 -4.43
N SER A 43 22.54 2.98 -4.62
CA SER A 43 22.98 2.38 -5.89
C SER A 43 22.11 1.21 -6.36
N ARG A 44 21.33 0.61 -5.46
CA ARG A 44 20.35 -0.45 -5.72
C ARG A 44 18.91 0.00 -5.52
N ALA A 45 18.68 1.32 -5.48
CA ALA A 45 17.37 1.96 -5.24
C ALA A 45 16.69 1.56 -3.91
N ALA A 46 17.49 1.20 -2.90
CA ALA A 46 17.01 0.67 -1.62
C ALA A 46 17.27 1.59 -0.41
N GLY A 47 17.76 2.83 -0.62
CA GLY A 47 17.99 3.77 0.48
C GLY A 47 19.02 3.26 1.51
N ARG A 48 18.65 3.26 2.79
CA ARG A 48 19.46 2.69 3.88
C ARG A 48 19.05 1.23 4.10
N GLY A 49 20.02 0.35 4.30
CA GLY A 49 19.74 -1.03 4.68
C GLY A 49 20.77 -1.59 5.65
N VAL A 50 20.39 -2.65 6.36
CA VAL A 50 21.30 -3.39 7.25
C VAL A 50 21.98 -4.49 6.44
N VAL A 51 23.31 -4.57 6.51
CA VAL A 51 24.09 -5.60 5.82
C VAL A 51 24.99 -6.35 6.80
N ALA A 52 25.20 -7.63 6.53
CA ALA A 52 26.16 -8.44 7.27
C ALA A 52 27.60 -8.05 6.91
N GLN A 53 28.47 -8.01 7.91
CA GLN A 53 29.92 -7.82 7.81
C GLN A 53 30.68 -9.15 7.94
N SER A 54 30.02 -10.17 8.46
CA SER A 54 30.54 -11.53 8.64
C SER A 54 29.38 -12.53 8.77
N ASP A 55 29.67 -13.82 8.77
CA ASP A 55 28.65 -14.87 8.88
C ASP A 55 27.84 -14.77 10.19
N ILE A 56 26.51 -14.79 10.04
CA ILE A 56 25.52 -14.71 11.12
C ILE A 56 24.85 -16.08 11.22
N ALA A 57 24.83 -16.67 12.41
CA ALA A 57 24.18 -17.96 12.63
C ALA A 57 22.65 -17.79 12.70
N GLU A 58 21.92 -18.86 12.37
CA GLU A 58 20.47 -18.89 12.58
C GLU A 58 20.14 -18.69 14.07
N GLY A 59 19.18 -17.80 14.35
CA GLY A 59 18.81 -17.41 15.72
C GLY A 59 19.77 -16.43 16.42
N GLU A 60 20.83 -15.98 15.75
CA GLU A 60 21.73 -14.97 16.31
C GLU A 60 21.04 -13.60 16.39
N GLU A 61 21.02 -13.01 17.59
CA GLU A 61 20.42 -11.69 17.80
C GLU A 61 21.18 -10.61 17.01
N LEU A 62 20.44 -9.84 16.21
CA LEU A 62 21.01 -8.77 15.39
C LEU A 62 21.06 -7.44 16.15
N PHE A 63 20.01 -7.12 16.89
CA PHE A 63 19.93 -5.93 17.74
C PHE A 63 18.77 -6.07 18.74
N THR A 64 18.82 -5.28 19.81
CA THR A 64 17.73 -5.17 20.81
C THR A 64 17.43 -3.69 21.01
N ILE A 65 16.15 -3.30 20.91
CA ILE A 65 15.67 -1.93 21.19
C ILE A 65 14.68 -1.99 22.36
N PRO A 66 14.98 -1.39 23.53
CA PRO A 66 14.02 -1.26 24.61
C PRO A 66 12.78 -0.45 24.21
N ARG A 67 11.61 -0.83 24.72
CA ARG A 67 10.30 -0.27 24.33
C ARG A 67 10.20 1.23 24.61
N GLU A 68 10.86 1.74 25.64
CA GLU A 68 10.86 3.16 26.00
C GLU A 68 11.59 4.06 24.98
N HIS A 69 12.39 3.49 24.08
CA HIS A 69 13.05 4.25 23.01
C HIS A 69 12.25 4.29 21.71
N VAL A 70 11.15 3.54 21.62
CA VAL A 70 10.27 3.53 20.44
C VAL A 70 9.51 4.86 20.37
N LEU A 71 9.38 5.42 19.18
CA LEU A 71 8.49 6.55 18.95
C LEU A 71 7.05 6.03 18.95
N SER A 72 6.33 6.28 20.03
CA SER A 72 4.91 5.91 20.21
C SER A 72 4.15 7.04 20.89
N THR A 73 2.83 6.93 20.88
CA THR A 73 1.95 7.84 21.63
C THR A 73 2.27 7.82 23.12
N GLN A 74 2.54 6.64 23.69
CA GLN A 74 2.84 6.49 25.12
C GLN A 74 4.19 7.08 25.52
N ASN A 75 5.19 7.06 24.63
CA ASN A 75 6.54 7.53 24.97
C ASN A 75 6.73 9.03 24.73
N SER A 76 5.90 9.68 23.91
CA SER A 76 5.98 11.12 23.68
C SER A 76 5.42 11.91 24.86
N LYS A 77 6.04 13.06 25.14
CA LYS A 77 5.57 14.00 26.17
C LYS A 77 4.32 14.77 25.75
N LEU A 78 3.92 14.70 24.48
CA LEU A 78 2.77 15.46 23.97
C LEU A 78 1.48 15.15 24.75
N LYS A 79 1.28 13.88 25.12
CA LYS A 79 0.10 13.44 25.89
C LYS A 79 -0.06 14.16 27.22
N ASP A 80 1.04 14.58 27.84
CA ASP A 80 1.04 15.29 29.13
C ASP A 80 0.89 16.82 28.95
N LEU A 81 1.04 17.32 27.72
CA LEU A 81 1.01 18.75 27.38
C LEU A 81 -0.33 19.20 26.81
N LEU A 82 -1.14 18.27 26.30
CA LEU A 82 -2.48 18.53 25.80
C LEU A 82 -3.51 18.30 26.92
N SER A 83 -4.60 19.07 26.88
CA SER A 83 -5.71 18.92 27.83
C SER A 83 -6.65 17.76 27.48
N GLN A 84 -6.66 17.38 26.21
CA GLN A 84 -7.44 16.27 25.68
C GLN A 84 -6.58 15.03 25.58
N ASP A 85 -7.19 13.86 25.73
CA ASP A 85 -6.48 12.61 25.53
C ASP A 85 -6.15 12.44 24.03
N VAL A 86 -4.88 12.17 23.75
CA VAL A 86 -4.40 11.96 22.39
C VAL A 86 -4.88 10.62 21.86
N GLU A 87 -5.10 9.63 22.73
CA GLU A 87 -5.50 8.27 22.33
C GLU A 87 -6.95 8.21 21.83
N GLU A 88 -7.80 9.19 22.19
CA GLU A 88 -9.18 9.33 21.68
C GLU A 88 -9.25 9.58 20.16
N LEU A 89 -8.14 9.99 19.52
CA LEU A 89 -8.06 10.17 18.06
C LEU A 89 -7.99 8.84 17.30
N GLY A 90 -7.78 7.73 18.01
CA GLY A 90 -7.52 6.42 17.43
C GLY A 90 -6.06 6.24 16.98
N PRO A 91 -5.58 4.98 16.89
CA PRO A 91 -4.14 4.68 16.86
C PRO A 91 -3.34 5.42 15.79
N TRP A 92 -3.91 5.55 14.59
CA TRP A 92 -3.23 6.15 13.44
C TRP A 92 -3.10 7.67 13.56
N LEU A 93 -4.18 8.38 13.94
CA LEU A 93 -4.16 9.84 14.06
C LEU A 93 -3.43 10.30 15.31
N SER A 94 -3.52 9.55 16.40
CA SER A 94 -2.73 9.77 17.62
C SER A 94 -1.24 9.73 17.31
N LEU A 95 -0.77 8.67 16.61
CA LEU A 95 0.64 8.56 16.23
C LEU A 95 1.04 9.66 15.23
N MET A 96 0.17 10.00 14.28
CA MET A 96 0.43 11.09 13.33
C MET A 96 0.64 12.43 14.04
N LEU A 97 -0.24 12.80 14.98
CA LEU A 97 -0.13 14.04 15.74
C LEU A 97 1.17 14.08 16.57
N VAL A 98 1.53 12.96 17.20
CA VAL A 98 2.79 12.82 17.94
C VAL A 98 4.00 12.97 17.04
N MET A 99 3.99 12.34 15.86
CA MET A 99 5.07 12.49 14.89
C MET A 99 5.20 13.92 14.38
N ILE A 100 4.08 14.62 14.15
CA ILE A 100 4.07 16.05 13.81
C ILE A 100 4.75 16.87 14.92
N TYR A 101 4.35 16.68 16.18
CA TYR A 101 4.93 17.38 17.32
C TYR A 101 6.43 17.15 17.47
N GLU A 102 6.85 15.88 17.51
CA GLU A 102 8.27 15.52 17.69
C GLU A 102 9.12 16.00 16.50
N TYR A 103 8.58 16.00 15.29
CA TYR A 103 9.27 16.56 14.13
C TYR A 103 9.47 18.08 14.26
N LEU A 104 8.45 18.81 14.70
CA LEU A 104 8.51 20.28 14.83
C LEU A 104 9.39 20.75 16.01
N LEU A 105 9.58 19.92 17.03
CA LEU A 105 10.56 20.19 18.10
C LEU A 105 12.01 20.25 17.58
N GLY A 106 12.29 19.65 16.43
CA GLY A 106 13.63 19.63 15.84
C GLY A 106 14.65 18.97 16.77
N ASP A 107 15.78 19.63 17.02
CA ASP A 107 16.86 19.10 17.86
C ASP A 107 16.47 18.93 19.35
N GLN A 108 15.31 19.45 19.78
CA GLN A 108 14.78 19.23 21.13
C GLN A 108 14.03 17.89 21.27
N SER A 109 13.67 17.23 20.17
CA SER A 109 13.01 15.94 20.21
C SER A 109 13.97 14.84 20.67
N ALA A 110 13.46 13.91 21.48
CA ALA A 110 14.20 12.70 21.85
C ALA A 110 14.54 11.82 20.63
N TRP A 111 13.81 11.98 19.52
CA TRP A 111 13.96 11.23 18.26
C TRP A 111 14.54 12.08 17.11
N ALA A 112 15.15 13.24 17.39
CA ALA A 112 15.70 14.12 16.37
C ALA A 112 16.65 13.40 15.38
N SER A 113 17.56 12.55 15.89
CA SER A 113 18.49 11.76 15.07
C SER A 113 17.78 10.71 14.22
N TYR A 114 16.66 10.17 14.68
CA TYR A 114 15.83 9.24 13.90
C TYR A 114 15.15 9.99 12.74
N PHE A 115 14.51 11.14 12.99
CA PHE A 115 13.90 11.95 11.93
C PHE A 115 14.90 12.45 10.88
N LYS A 116 16.17 12.65 11.24
CA LYS A 116 17.23 13.07 10.29
C LYS A 116 17.51 12.02 9.21
N ILE A 117 17.30 10.73 9.49
CA ILE A 117 17.54 9.65 8.52
C ILE A 117 16.29 9.20 7.76
N LEU A 118 15.11 9.63 8.16
CA LEU A 118 13.85 9.30 7.49
C LEU A 118 13.71 10.06 6.16
N PRO A 119 13.01 9.49 5.16
CA PRO A 119 12.68 10.21 3.94
C PRO A 119 11.74 11.38 4.24
N ARG A 120 11.92 12.48 3.51
CA ARG A 120 11.05 13.68 3.57
C ARG A 120 10.19 13.88 2.33
N LYS A 121 10.45 13.11 1.27
CA LYS A 121 9.64 13.08 0.06
C LYS A 121 9.26 11.65 -0.26
N PHE A 122 8.08 11.49 -0.84
CA PHE A 122 7.54 10.21 -1.25
C PHE A 122 7.02 10.30 -2.68
N ASP A 123 7.04 9.16 -3.36
CA ASP A 123 6.37 8.97 -4.64
C ASP A 123 5.10 8.12 -4.49
N THR A 124 4.56 8.01 -3.27
CA THR A 124 3.24 7.42 -3.03
C THR A 124 2.16 8.28 -3.67
N LEU A 125 1.06 7.65 -4.10
CA LEU A 125 -0.01 8.31 -4.87
C LEU A 125 -0.64 9.50 -4.13
N MET A 126 -0.56 9.52 -2.79
CA MET A 126 -0.98 10.65 -1.93
C MET A 126 -0.40 12.01 -2.37
N PHE A 127 0.82 12.00 -2.92
CA PHE A 127 1.56 13.22 -3.32
C PHE A 127 1.47 13.53 -4.81
N TRP A 128 0.74 12.74 -5.58
CA TRP A 128 0.61 12.96 -7.02
C TRP A 128 -0.42 14.06 -7.29
N SER A 129 -0.14 14.89 -8.30
CA SER A 129 -1.09 15.90 -8.76
C SER A 129 -2.26 15.26 -9.51
N PRO A 130 -3.39 15.96 -9.71
CA PRO A 130 -4.50 15.43 -10.50
C PRO A 130 -4.09 15.02 -11.93
N SER A 131 -3.17 15.75 -12.56
CA SER A 131 -2.68 15.39 -13.89
C SER A 131 -1.76 14.17 -13.87
N GLU A 132 -0.98 13.98 -12.81
CA GLU A 132 -0.17 12.78 -12.63
C GLU A 132 -1.03 11.55 -12.35
N LEU A 133 -2.09 11.68 -11.54
CA LEU A 133 -3.06 10.60 -11.31
C LEU A 133 -3.82 10.22 -12.58
N GLN A 134 -4.05 11.17 -13.49
CA GLN A 134 -4.65 10.88 -14.79
C GLN A 134 -3.79 9.93 -15.64
N GLU A 135 -2.48 9.84 -15.41
CA GLU A 135 -1.63 8.84 -16.05
C GLU A 135 -1.95 7.41 -15.61
N LEU A 136 -2.65 7.20 -14.50
CA LEU A 136 -3.14 5.89 -14.06
C LEU A 136 -4.52 5.55 -14.62
N GLN A 137 -4.94 6.22 -15.69
CA GLN A 137 -6.17 5.93 -16.41
C GLN A 137 -6.36 4.43 -16.66
N GLY A 138 -7.58 3.94 -16.44
CA GLY A 138 -7.93 2.52 -16.53
C GLY A 138 -7.55 1.68 -15.29
N SER A 139 -6.63 2.12 -14.44
CA SER A 139 -6.30 1.41 -13.20
C SER A 139 -7.35 1.66 -12.12
N ALA A 140 -7.63 0.63 -11.30
CA ALA A 140 -8.49 0.77 -10.12
C ALA A 140 -7.75 1.40 -8.91
N ILE A 141 -6.42 1.56 -8.99
CA ILE A 141 -5.62 2.02 -7.85
C ILE A 141 -5.93 3.47 -7.44
N VAL A 142 -6.43 4.29 -8.38
CA VAL A 142 -6.76 5.70 -8.11
C VAL A 142 -7.91 5.80 -7.10
N ASP A 143 -8.88 4.89 -7.18
CA ASP A 143 -10.03 4.86 -6.27
C ASP A 143 -9.62 4.34 -4.87
N ARG A 144 -8.48 3.66 -4.75
CA ARG A 144 -7.95 3.08 -3.50
C ARG A 144 -6.95 4.00 -2.77
N ILE A 145 -6.75 5.25 -3.21
CA ILE A 145 -5.79 6.16 -2.57
C ILE A 145 -6.27 6.60 -1.17
N GLY A 146 -7.59 6.79 -0.99
CA GLY A 146 -8.17 7.22 0.28
C GLY A 146 -7.82 8.66 0.71
N LYS A 147 -7.29 9.49 -0.21
CA LYS A 147 -6.79 10.84 0.11
C LYS A 147 -7.85 11.76 0.70
N GLU A 148 -9.02 11.84 0.08
CA GLU A 148 -10.08 12.75 0.52
C GLU A 148 -10.53 12.44 1.95
N GLY A 149 -10.79 11.16 2.26
CA GLY A 149 -11.18 10.75 3.62
C GLY A 149 -10.05 10.93 4.66
N ALA A 150 -8.79 10.74 4.25
CA ALA A 150 -7.65 11.04 5.12
C ALA A 150 -7.55 12.55 5.41
N GLU A 151 -7.67 13.40 4.39
CA GLU A 151 -7.66 14.86 4.55
C GLU A 151 -8.83 15.33 5.42
N GLU A 152 -10.04 14.82 5.20
CA GLU A 152 -11.22 15.11 6.04
C GLU A 152 -10.94 14.79 7.51
N SER A 153 -10.46 13.57 7.80
CA SER A 153 -10.10 13.14 9.17
C SER A 153 -9.03 14.04 9.80
N ILE A 154 -8.01 14.42 9.04
CA ILE A 154 -6.94 15.32 9.52
C ILE A 154 -7.50 16.72 9.83
N LEU A 155 -8.36 17.25 8.96
CA LEU A 155 -8.93 18.59 9.14
C LEU A 155 -9.94 18.65 10.29
N GLU A 156 -10.69 17.58 10.52
CA GLU A 156 -11.68 17.50 11.60
C GLU A 156 -11.03 17.23 12.95
N MET A 157 -10.01 16.37 13.02
CA MET A 157 -9.48 15.87 14.30
C MET A 157 -8.10 16.42 14.67
N ILE A 158 -7.17 16.55 13.71
CA ILE A 158 -5.79 17.02 13.99
C ILE A 158 -5.71 18.55 13.94
N ALA A 159 -6.29 19.17 12.91
CA ALA A 159 -6.15 20.60 12.68
C ALA A 159 -6.64 21.49 13.83
N PRO A 160 -7.76 21.19 14.53
CA PRO A 160 -8.18 21.97 15.68
C PRO A 160 -7.14 21.98 16.81
N ILE A 161 -6.52 20.82 17.09
CA ILE A 161 -5.51 20.66 18.14
C ILE A 161 -4.27 21.48 17.80
N VAL A 162 -3.78 21.34 16.56
CA VAL A 162 -2.59 22.05 16.07
C VAL A 162 -2.80 23.57 16.12
N ARG A 163 -3.94 24.06 15.64
CA ARG A 163 -4.27 25.50 15.62
C ARG A 163 -4.45 26.08 17.02
N ALA A 164 -5.01 25.30 17.96
CA ALA A 164 -5.20 25.74 19.34
C ALA A 164 -3.89 25.80 20.15
N ASN A 165 -2.83 25.11 19.70
CA ASN A 165 -1.58 24.96 20.44
C ASN A 165 -0.34 25.42 19.64
N PRO A 166 -0.26 26.69 19.18
CA PRO A 166 0.82 27.15 18.30
C PRO A 166 2.22 27.13 18.94
N SER A 167 2.31 27.10 20.27
CA SER A 167 3.59 26.91 20.98
C SER A 167 4.13 25.48 20.88
N LEU A 168 3.23 24.49 20.81
CA LEU A 168 3.58 23.08 20.62
C LEU A 168 3.76 22.75 19.14
N PHE A 169 3.00 23.42 18.27
CA PHE A 169 3.02 23.23 16.83
C PHE A 169 3.35 24.55 16.11
N PRO A 170 4.64 24.95 16.07
CA PRO A 170 5.05 26.16 15.37
C PRO A 170 4.83 26.01 13.86
N PRO A 171 4.25 27.02 13.17
CA PRO A 171 4.07 26.99 11.72
C PRO A 171 5.39 26.86 10.94
N VAL A 172 5.31 26.19 9.79
CA VAL A 172 6.46 25.94 8.90
C VAL A 172 6.46 26.87 7.69
N ASP A 173 7.52 26.82 6.89
CA ASP A 173 7.62 27.53 5.60
C ASP A 173 7.43 29.06 5.67
N GLY A 174 7.75 29.66 6.82
CA GLY A 174 7.62 31.10 7.05
C GLY A 174 6.18 31.58 7.24
N LEU A 175 5.22 30.67 7.44
CA LEU A 175 3.83 30.99 7.73
C LEU A 175 3.67 31.57 9.15
N ALA A 176 2.63 32.40 9.33
CA ALA A 176 2.30 32.98 10.63
C ALA A 176 1.41 32.05 11.49
N SER A 177 0.55 31.24 10.86
CA SER A 177 -0.28 30.23 11.50
C SER A 177 -0.67 29.12 10.52
N TYR A 178 -1.33 28.06 11.02
CA TYR A 178 -1.96 27.01 10.21
C TYR A 178 -3.40 27.34 9.79
N ASP A 179 -3.80 28.62 9.88
CA ASP A 179 -5.11 29.10 9.43
C ASP A 179 -5.09 29.52 7.96
N GLY A 180 -6.27 29.53 7.34
CA GLY A 180 -6.46 29.84 5.92
C GLY A 180 -5.89 28.76 4.99
N ASP A 181 -6.02 28.97 3.68
CA ASP A 181 -5.72 27.96 2.67
C ASP A 181 -4.24 27.53 2.70
N ALA A 182 -3.32 28.49 2.80
CA ALA A 182 -1.89 28.22 2.84
C ALA A 182 -1.46 27.46 4.10
N GLY A 183 -1.97 27.86 5.27
CA GLY A 183 -1.72 27.18 6.54
C GLY A 183 -2.29 25.77 6.56
N THR A 184 -3.51 25.61 6.05
CA THR A 184 -4.18 24.31 5.93
C THR A 184 -3.39 23.37 5.03
N GLN A 185 -2.96 23.84 3.86
CA GLN A 185 -2.16 23.03 2.94
C GLN A 185 -0.81 22.63 3.55
N ALA A 186 -0.16 23.51 4.29
CA ALA A 186 1.10 23.20 4.97
C ALA A 186 0.92 22.10 6.04
N LEU A 187 -0.17 22.18 6.82
CA LEU A 187 -0.50 21.14 7.80
C LEU A 187 -0.82 19.79 7.12
N LEU A 188 -1.65 19.80 6.07
CA LEU A 188 -1.97 18.59 5.30
C LEU A 188 -0.70 17.95 4.71
N ASN A 189 0.21 18.76 4.17
CA ASN A 189 1.48 18.25 3.64
C ASN A 189 2.32 17.57 4.73
N LEU A 190 2.40 18.17 5.92
CA LEU A 190 3.12 17.58 7.05
C LEU A 190 2.46 16.28 7.52
N ALA A 191 1.13 16.28 7.63
CA ALA A 191 0.34 15.11 7.99
C ALA A 191 0.50 13.96 6.97
N HIS A 192 0.47 14.25 5.66
CA HIS A 192 0.72 13.25 4.61
C HIS A 192 2.12 12.65 4.68
N VAL A 193 3.14 13.46 5.02
CA VAL A 193 4.51 12.98 5.25
C VAL A 193 4.54 12.01 6.44
N MET A 194 3.92 12.38 7.56
CA MET A 194 3.88 11.50 8.74
C MET A 194 3.06 10.23 8.48
N GLY A 195 1.88 10.34 7.87
CA GLY A 195 1.07 9.18 7.47
C GLY A 195 1.81 8.24 6.52
N SER A 196 2.59 8.78 5.58
CA SER A 196 3.41 7.97 4.67
C SER A 196 4.60 7.31 5.36
N LEU A 197 5.18 7.95 6.38
CA LEU A 197 6.19 7.33 7.24
C LEU A 197 5.58 6.19 8.05
N ILE A 198 4.39 6.38 8.62
CA ILE A 198 3.68 5.35 9.38
C ILE A 198 3.41 4.15 8.48
N MET A 199 2.77 4.35 7.32
CA MET A 199 2.46 3.25 6.38
C MET A 199 3.70 2.51 5.87
N ALA A 200 4.85 3.17 5.77
CA ALA A 200 6.06 2.57 5.21
C ALA A 200 7.01 1.95 6.26
N TYR A 201 6.94 2.38 7.52
CA TYR A 201 7.96 2.05 8.53
C TYR A 201 7.41 1.66 9.91
N ALA A 202 6.11 1.80 10.19
CA ALA A 202 5.55 1.44 11.48
C ALA A 202 5.45 -0.08 11.67
N PHE A 203 5.45 -0.50 12.93
CA PHE A 203 5.21 -1.86 13.36
C PHE A 203 4.16 -1.84 14.47
N ASP A 204 3.25 -2.79 14.44
CA ASP A 204 2.37 -3.05 15.57
C ASP A 204 3.18 -3.76 16.65
N ILE A 205 3.13 -3.22 17.87
CA ILE A 205 3.85 -3.77 19.02
C ILE A 205 2.81 -4.39 19.93
N GLU A 206 2.86 -5.72 20.06
CA GLU A 206 2.00 -6.46 20.99
C GLU A 206 2.12 -5.90 22.41
N LYS A 207 0.97 -5.66 23.05
CA LYS A 207 0.91 -5.33 24.47
C LYS A 207 1.39 -6.56 25.27
N PRO A 208 2.21 -6.39 26.32
CA PRO A 208 2.61 -7.50 27.17
C PRO A 208 1.38 -8.15 27.83
N GLU A 209 1.35 -9.48 27.91
CA GLU A 209 0.23 -10.29 28.43
C GLU A 209 -0.14 -10.01 29.90
N ASP A 210 0.65 -9.22 30.63
CA ASP A 210 0.49 -8.97 32.08
C ASP A 210 -0.39 -7.74 32.41
N GLU A 211 -0.97 -7.06 31.41
CA GLU A 211 -2.01 -6.05 31.62
C GLU A 211 -3.39 -6.72 31.45
N ASP A 212 -3.84 -7.42 32.49
CA ASP A 212 -5.24 -7.81 32.69
C ASP A 212 -6.10 -6.54 32.76
N ASP A 213 -6.47 -5.97 31.62
CA ASP A 213 -7.52 -4.96 31.57
C ASP A 213 -8.86 -5.71 31.47
N GLU A 214 -9.55 -5.85 32.60
CA GLU A 214 -11.01 -6.08 32.66
C GLU A 214 -11.75 -4.79 32.23
N GLY A 215 -11.37 -4.26 31.07
CA GLY A 215 -11.97 -3.13 30.37
C GLY A 215 -12.59 -3.63 29.08
N ASP A 216 -13.89 -3.44 28.96
CA ASP A 216 -14.65 -3.67 27.72
C ASP A 216 -14.28 -2.57 26.72
N ASP A 217 -13.10 -2.71 26.11
CA ASP A 217 -12.56 -1.79 25.12
C ASP A 217 -13.19 -2.06 23.75
N GLU A 218 -14.48 -1.76 23.61
CA GLU A 218 -15.20 -1.65 22.33
C GLU A 218 -14.71 -0.44 21.49
N SER A 219 -13.40 -0.15 21.48
CA SER A 219 -12.80 0.90 20.65
C SER A 219 -11.48 0.43 20.02
N GLY A 220 -11.59 -0.25 18.89
CA GLY A 220 -10.48 -0.39 17.94
C GLY A 220 -10.12 -1.80 17.51
N TYR A 221 -10.79 -2.83 18.04
CA TYR A 221 -10.77 -4.14 17.41
C TYR A 221 -11.82 -4.13 16.31
N VAL A 222 -11.39 -3.91 15.06
CA VAL A 222 -12.12 -4.54 13.96
C VAL A 222 -12.12 -6.02 14.33
N THR A 223 -13.29 -6.58 14.63
CA THR A 223 -13.37 -8.01 14.94
C THR A 223 -12.69 -8.77 13.80
N ASP A 224 -11.94 -9.84 14.09
CA ASP A 224 -11.29 -10.66 13.05
C ASP A 224 -12.25 -10.98 11.88
N ASP A 225 -13.55 -11.04 12.16
CA ASP A 225 -14.63 -11.23 11.20
C ASP A 225 -14.91 -9.99 10.32
N GLU A 226 -14.93 -8.76 10.86
CA GLU A 226 -15.07 -7.53 10.07
C GLU A 226 -13.81 -7.21 9.26
N GLU A 227 -12.62 -7.54 9.78
CA GLU A 227 -11.35 -7.36 9.08
C GLU A 227 -11.18 -8.42 8.00
N GLN A 228 -11.61 -9.66 8.25
CA GLN A 228 -11.70 -10.68 7.21
C GLN A 228 -12.74 -10.31 6.15
N LEU A 229 -13.90 -9.76 6.53
CA LEU A 229 -14.93 -9.38 5.56
C LEU A 229 -14.48 -8.20 4.69
N SER A 230 -13.80 -7.19 5.28
CA SER A 230 -13.22 -6.08 4.53
C SER A 230 -12.08 -6.55 3.62
N LYS A 231 -11.16 -7.40 4.12
CA LYS A 231 -10.10 -8.03 3.31
C LYS A 231 -10.65 -8.90 2.18
N VAL A 232 -11.72 -9.65 2.41
CA VAL A 232 -12.38 -10.45 1.36
C VAL A 232 -13.07 -9.55 0.32
N LEU A 233 -13.59 -8.39 0.72
CA LEU A 233 -14.21 -7.45 -0.21
C LEU A 233 -13.18 -6.62 -0.99
N ASP A 234 -12.04 -6.27 -0.37
CA ASP A 234 -10.97 -5.48 -0.99
C ASP A 234 -10.00 -6.33 -1.83
N ASP A 235 -9.56 -7.48 -1.31
CA ASP A 235 -8.53 -8.33 -1.93
C ASP A 235 -9.10 -9.65 -2.50
N GLY A 236 -10.30 -10.07 -2.11
CA GLY A 236 -10.90 -11.35 -2.55
C GLY A 236 -11.25 -11.42 -4.04
N TYR A 237 -11.12 -10.31 -4.78
CA TYR A 237 -11.30 -10.26 -6.22
C TYR A 237 -10.02 -9.89 -6.98
N ASP A 238 -8.88 -9.76 -6.29
CA ASP A 238 -7.62 -9.42 -6.92
C ASP A 238 -7.11 -10.60 -7.74
N ILE A 239 -6.73 -10.32 -8.99
CA ILE A 239 -6.23 -11.34 -9.90
C ILE A 239 -4.70 -11.24 -9.95
N PRO A 240 -3.96 -12.24 -9.43
CA PRO A 240 -2.52 -12.23 -9.49
C PRO A 240 -2.04 -12.36 -10.93
N ARG A 241 -0.77 -12.01 -11.15
CA ARG A 241 -0.13 -12.27 -12.44
C ARG A 241 -0.11 -13.79 -12.69
N PRO A 242 -0.71 -14.29 -13.79
CA PRO A 242 -0.68 -15.71 -14.10
C PRO A 242 0.76 -16.20 -14.28
N LEU A 243 1.10 -17.29 -13.60
CA LEU A 243 2.42 -17.95 -13.70
C LEU A 243 2.43 -19.12 -14.69
N ASP A 244 1.25 -19.69 -14.93
CA ASP A 244 1.02 -20.78 -15.86
C ASP A 244 -0.33 -20.57 -16.61
N ASP A 245 -0.68 -21.53 -17.46
CA ASP A 245 -1.93 -21.52 -18.24
C ASP A 245 -3.14 -22.08 -17.45
N ASP A 246 -3.05 -22.25 -16.13
CA ASP A 246 -4.17 -22.73 -15.30
C ASP A 246 -5.09 -21.61 -14.85
N LEU A 247 -6.10 -21.33 -15.68
CA LEU A 247 -7.12 -20.33 -15.37
C LEU A 247 -7.85 -20.58 -14.04
N ALA A 248 -7.98 -21.84 -13.59
CA ALA A 248 -8.66 -22.16 -12.33
C ALA A 248 -7.79 -21.85 -11.11
N GLY A 249 -6.46 -21.96 -11.24
CA GLY A 249 -5.51 -21.57 -10.20
C GLY A 249 -5.28 -20.06 -10.10
N VAL A 250 -5.57 -19.33 -11.19
CA VAL A 250 -5.38 -17.87 -11.28
C VAL A 250 -6.55 -17.08 -10.71
N LEU A 251 -7.80 -17.54 -10.90
CA LEU A 251 -8.98 -16.79 -10.49
C LEU A 251 -9.40 -17.17 -9.05
N PRO A 252 -9.57 -16.20 -8.14
CA PRO A 252 -10.09 -16.47 -6.80
C PRO A 252 -11.45 -17.19 -6.83
N ASP A 253 -11.67 -18.10 -5.89
CA ASP A 253 -12.92 -18.87 -5.79
C ASP A 253 -14.13 -17.95 -5.57
N GLU A 254 -13.94 -16.85 -4.84
CA GLU A 254 -14.91 -15.79 -4.58
C GLU A 254 -15.36 -15.12 -5.89
N LEU A 255 -14.41 -14.79 -6.78
CA LEU A 255 -14.71 -14.21 -8.09
C LEU A 255 -15.45 -15.21 -8.99
N VAL A 256 -15.03 -16.48 -8.98
CA VAL A 256 -15.70 -17.55 -9.74
C VAL A 256 -17.13 -17.75 -9.22
N LEU A 257 -17.32 -17.71 -7.90
CA LEU A 257 -18.61 -17.85 -7.24
C LEU A 257 -19.54 -16.69 -7.57
N LEU A 258 -19.02 -15.46 -7.57
CA LEU A 258 -19.75 -14.26 -7.97
C LEU A 258 -20.20 -14.36 -9.43
N ALA A 259 -19.28 -14.68 -10.35
CA ALA A 259 -19.60 -14.83 -11.77
C ALA A 259 -20.68 -15.89 -12.01
N LYS A 260 -20.60 -17.02 -11.29
CA LYS A 260 -21.60 -18.09 -11.36
C LYS A 260 -22.96 -17.62 -10.86
N THR A 261 -22.98 -16.93 -9.72
CA THR A 261 -24.21 -16.39 -9.11
C THR A 261 -24.89 -15.38 -10.04
N LEU A 262 -24.11 -14.48 -10.66
CA LEU A 262 -24.61 -13.51 -11.65
C LEU A 262 -25.14 -14.16 -12.94
N CYS A 263 -24.69 -15.39 -13.26
CA CYS A 263 -25.15 -16.13 -14.43
C CYS A 263 -26.38 -17.03 -14.18
N MET A 264 -26.83 -17.16 -12.92
CA MET A 264 -28.01 -17.94 -12.55
C MET A 264 -29.30 -17.21 -12.92
N SER A 265 -30.33 -17.96 -13.29
CA SER A 265 -31.70 -17.47 -13.33
C SER A 265 -32.26 -17.26 -11.92
N SER A 266 -33.34 -16.49 -11.80
CA SER A 266 -34.02 -16.26 -10.51
C SER A 266 -34.47 -17.57 -9.86
N ASP A 267 -34.92 -18.55 -10.65
CA ASP A 267 -35.39 -19.83 -10.13
C ASP A 267 -34.23 -20.72 -9.66
N GLU A 268 -33.11 -20.75 -10.40
CA GLU A 268 -31.89 -21.44 -9.97
C GLU A 268 -31.34 -20.85 -8.66
N LEU A 269 -31.34 -19.52 -8.54
CA LEU A 269 -30.89 -18.84 -7.34
C LEU A 269 -31.80 -19.16 -6.13
N LYS A 270 -33.13 -19.10 -6.29
CA LYS A 270 -34.09 -19.49 -5.23
C LYS A 270 -33.89 -20.93 -4.78
N GLN A 271 -33.63 -21.84 -5.73
CA GLN A 271 -33.35 -23.24 -5.43
C GLN A 271 -32.00 -23.41 -4.72
N GLN A 272 -31.01 -22.56 -5.00
CA GLN A 272 -29.71 -22.61 -4.34
C GLN A 272 -29.80 -22.07 -2.90
N VAL A 273 -30.53 -20.97 -2.69
CA VAL A 273 -30.82 -20.40 -1.36
C VAL A 273 -31.56 -21.41 -0.49
N SER A 274 -32.57 -22.13 -1.03
CA SER A 274 -33.32 -23.13 -0.27
C SER A 274 -32.48 -24.34 0.19
N LYS A 275 -31.32 -24.58 -0.45
CA LYS A 275 -30.36 -25.63 -0.05
C LYS A 275 -29.38 -25.18 1.03
N ASN A 276 -29.37 -23.89 1.37
CA ASN A 276 -28.47 -23.27 2.34
C ASN A 276 -26.98 -23.64 2.16
N LYS A 277 -26.52 -23.77 0.90
CA LYS A 277 -25.14 -24.08 0.56
C LYS A 277 -24.70 -23.31 -0.70
N PRO A 278 -23.49 -22.71 -0.72
CA PRO A 278 -22.98 -22.07 -1.92
C PRO A 278 -22.72 -23.11 -3.02
N PRO A 279 -22.86 -22.74 -4.30
CA PRO A 279 -22.47 -23.61 -5.40
C PRO A 279 -20.95 -23.81 -5.40
N LYS A 280 -20.48 -24.96 -5.89
CA LYS A 280 -19.04 -25.18 -6.07
C LYS A 280 -18.48 -24.19 -7.10
N PRO A 281 -17.27 -23.64 -6.86
CA PRO A 281 -16.58 -22.79 -7.84
C PRO A 281 -16.29 -23.61 -9.09
N SER A 282 -16.83 -23.17 -10.22
CA SER A 282 -16.62 -23.83 -11.51
C SER A 282 -17.01 -22.88 -12.64
N LEU A 283 -16.18 -22.77 -13.68
CA LEU A 283 -16.45 -21.91 -14.83
C LEU A 283 -17.21 -22.65 -15.92
N GLY A 284 -18.50 -22.36 -16.11
CA GLY A 284 -19.29 -22.80 -17.26
C GLY A 284 -19.14 -21.86 -18.46
N HIS A 285 -19.94 -22.06 -19.52
CA HIS A 285 -19.88 -21.21 -20.72
C HIS A 285 -20.37 -19.78 -20.45
N LYS A 286 -21.42 -19.62 -19.63
CA LYS A 286 -22.01 -18.32 -19.30
C LYS A 286 -21.01 -17.47 -18.51
N GLU A 287 -20.35 -18.08 -17.53
CA GLU A 287 -19.36 -17.44 -16.65
C GLU A 287 -18.13 -17.00 -17.45
N VAL A 288 -17.59 -17.88 -18.32
CA VAL A 288 -16.48 -17.52 -19.22
C VAL A 288 -16.86 -16.36 -20.14
N THR A 289 -18.10 -16.35 -20.66
CA THR A 289 -18.59 -15.26 -21.51
C THR A 289 -18.70 -13.95 -20.73
N LEU A 290 -19.21 -13.99 -19.51
CA LEU A 290 -19.32 -12.83 -18.63
C LEU A 290 -17.93 -12.26 -18.30
N LEU A 291 -16.98 -13.10 -17.86
CA LEU A 291 -15.61 -12.69 -17.54
C LEU A 291 -14.89 -12.14 -18.77
N SER A 292 -15.07 -12.76 -19.95
CA SER A 292 -14.47 -12.25 -21.19
C SER A 292 -14.96 -10.84 -21.53
N LYS A 293 -16.26 -10.57 -21.34
CA LYS A 293 -16.84 -9.23 -21.52
C LYS A 293 -16.35 -8.24 -20.47
N ALA A 294 -16.21 -8.67 -19.22
CA ALA A 294 -15.68 -7.83 -18.15
C ALA A 294 -14.23 -7.42 -18.42
N ILE A 295 -13.37 -8.36 -18.82
CA ILE A 295 -11.99 -8.08 -19.22
C ILE A 295 -11.94 -7.14 -20.42
N GLN A 296 -12.76 -7.37 -21.45
CA GLN A 296 -12.80 -6.50 -22.61
C GLN A 296 -13.26 -5.08 -22.26
N SER A 297 -14.25 -4.95 -21.38
CA SER A 297 -14.71 -3.67 -20.82
C SER A 297 -13.57 -2.98 -20.07
N LYS A 298 -12.84 -3.71 -19.21
CA LYS A 298 -11.71 -3.18 -18.45
C LYS A 298 -10.57 -2.73 -19.36
N GLN A 299 -10.21 -3.53 -20.38
CA GLN A 299 -9.20 -3.18 -21.38
C GLN A 299 -9.56 -1.89 -22.13
N ALA A 300 -10.85 -1.67 -22.42
CA ALA A 300 -11.33 -0.47 -23.10
C ALA A 300 -11.27 0.80 -22.24
N GLN A 301 -11.10 0.68 -20.92
CA GLN A 301 -10.87 1.83 -20.04
C GLN A 301 -9.48 2.43 -20.21
N TYR A 302 -8.52 1.67 -20.78
CA TYR A 302 -7.18 2.19 -21.04
C TYR A 302 -7.13 3.04 -22.33
N THR A 303 -6.74 4.31 -22.22
CA THR A 303 -6.56 5.25 -23.32
C THR A 303 -5.36 4.93 -24.22
N THR A 304 -4.36 4.22 -23.70
CA THR A 304 -3.19 3.74 -24.45
C THR A 304 -3.20 2.23 -24.60
N THR A 305 -2.58 1.73 -25.67
CA THR A 305 -2.35 0.29 -25.88
C THR A 305 -1.09 -0.19 -25.14
N LEU A 306 -0.95 -1.51 -24.97
CA LEU A 306 0.25 -2.12 -24.38
C LEU A 306 1.52 -1.79 -25.19
N ALA A 307 1.41 -1.76 -26.52
CA ALA A 307 2.53 -1.41 -27.39
C ALA A 307 2.97 0.05 -27.21
N GLN A 308 2.02 0.98 -27.16
CA GLN A 308 2.29 2.39 -26.91
C GLN A 308 2.94 2.61 -25.54
N ASP A 309 2.44 1.97 -24.48
CA ASP A 309 3.05 2.11 -23.15
C ASP A 309 4.47 1.54 -23.09
N LYS A 310 4.74 0.41 -23.78
CA LYS A 310 6.10 -0.14 -23.88
C LYS A 310 7.05 0.81 -24.61
N GLU A 311 6.58 1.49 -25.64
CA GLU A 311 7.35 2.51 -26.35
C GLU A 311 7.63 3.74 -25.46
N LEU A 312 6.61 4.27 -24.79
CA LEU A 312 6.74 5.40 -23.85
C LEU A 312 7.72 5.07 -22.71
N LEU A 313 7.62 3.87 -22.13
CA LEU A 313 8.56 3.42 -21.09
C LEU A 313 10.00 3.35 -21.61
N ALA A 314 10.20 2.88 -22.84
CA ALA A 314 11.51 2.82 -23.46
C ALA A 314 12.09 4.22 -23.68
N GLN A 315 11.28 5.17 -24.15
CA GLN A 315 11.68 6.57 -24.31
C GLN A 315 12.10 7.20 -22.97
N LEU A 316 11.30 7.06 -21.92
CA LEU A 316 11.63 7.58 -20.59
C LEU A 316 12.88 6.91 -19.99
N SER A 317 13.07 5.62 -20.22
CA SER A 317 14.26 4.90 -19.76
C SER A 317 15.53 5.34 -20.49
N GLN A 318 15.43 5.69 -21.77
CA GLN A 318 16.55 6.27 -22.52
C GLN A 318 16.90 7.67 -22.04
N LEU A 319 15.90 8.50 -21.73
CA LEU A 319 16.12 9.82 -21.15
C LEU A 319 16.82 9.71 -19.79
N GLU A 320 16.33 8.84 -18.91
CA GLU A 320 16.90 8.61 -17.57
C GLU A 320 18.36 8.12 -17.60
N ALA A 321 18.73 7.35 -18.63
CA ALA A 321 20.11 6.88 -18.79
C ALA A 321 21.12 8.02 -19.01
N THR A 322 20.67 9.18 -19.50
CA THR A 322 21.52 10.35 -19.76
C THR A 322 21.44 11.41 -18.68
N THR A 323 20.24 11.63 -18.12
CA THR A 323 19.98 12.66 -17.12
C THR A 323 18.94 12.16 -16.12
N PRO A 324 19.10 12.40 -14.80
CA PRO A 324 18.07 12.06 -13.81
C PRO A 324 16.71 12.66 -14.18
N LEU A 325 15.65 11.85 -14.07
CA LEU A 325 14.28 12.30 -14.35
C LEU A 325 13.80 13.28 -13.27
N GLU A 326 13.09 14.32 -13.70
CA GLU A 326 12.30 15.17 -12.82
C GLU A 326 11.15 14.40 -12.17
N ASP A 327 10.59 14.95 -11.09
CA ASP A 327 9.55 14.29 -10.28
C ASP A 327 8.34 13.85 -11.11
N SER A 328 7.83 14.73 -11.98
CA SER A 328 6.67 14.41 -12.81
C SER A 328 6.96 13.31 -13.83
N ALA A 329 8.12 13.36 -14.50
CA ALA A 329 8.52 12.34 -15.48
C ALA A 329 8.77 10.97 -14.81
N ARG A 330 9.31 10.96 -13.59
CA ARG A 330 9.48 9.73 -12.81
C ARG A 330 8.13 9.12 -12.42
N ARG A 331 7.18 9.94 -11.95
CA ARG A 331 5.82 9.48 -11.61
C ARG A 331 5.09 8.99 -12.86
N GLN A 332 5.22 9.68 -13.98
CA GLN A 332 4.71 9.20 -15.28
C GLN A 332 5.29 7.83 -15.64
N LYS A 333 6.61 7.63 -15.46
CA LYS A 333 7.26 6.33 -15.68
C LYS A 333 6.65 5.24 -14.78
N MET A 334 6.43 5.53 -13.49
CA MET A 334 5.78 4.60 -12.55
C MET A 334 4.35 4.26 -12.99
N ALA A 335 3.57 5.25 -13.42
CA ALA A 335 2.21 5.04 -13.91
C ALA A 335 2.19 4.12 -15.14
N ILE A 336 3.08 4.35 -16.10
CA ILE A 336 3.22 3.51 -17.29
C ILE A 336 3.57 2.07 -16.90
N GLN A 337 4.47 1.87 -15.93
CA GLN A 337 4.81 0.51 -15.46
C GLN A 337 3.60 -0.20 -14.86
N VAL A 338 2.77 0.49 -14.07
CA VAL A 338 1.50 -0.05 -13.54
C VAL A 338 0.57 -0.43 -14.69
N ARG A 339 0.32 0.49 -15.63
CA ARG A 339 -0.55 0.22 -16.80
C ARG A 339 -0.08 -0.97 -17.63
N ILE A 340 1.22 -1.10 -17.87
CA ILE A 340 1.81 -2.26 -18.57
C ILE A 340 1.50 -3.54 -17.81
N GLY A 341 1.76 -3.55 -16.50
CA GLY A 341 1.55 -4.72 -15.66
C GLY A 341 0.09 -5.20 -15.71
N GLU A 342 -0.85 -4.28 -15.53
CA GLU A 342 -2.28 -4.58 -15.58
C GLU A 342 -2.73 -5.05 -16.97
N LYS A 343 -2.29 -4.38 -18.05
CA LYS A 343 -2.61 -4.77 -19.43
C LYS A 343 -2.07 -6.15 -19.80
N GLU A 344 -0.88 -6.50 -19.33
CA GLU A 344 -0.33 -7.85 -19.52
C GLU A 344 -1.19 -8.91 -18.83
N ILE A 345 -1.61 -8.66 -17.59
CA ILE A 345 -2.53 -9.57 -16.87
C ILE A 345 -3.83 -9.72 -17.65
N LEU A 346 -4.46 -8.62 -18.06
CA LEU A 346 -5.72 -8.64 -18.81
C LEU A 346 -5.58 -9.36 -20.16
N GLN A 347 -4.46 -9.18 -20.87
CA GLN A 347 -4.19 -9.87 -22.13
C GLN A 347 -4.05 -11.38 -21.92
N THR A 348 -3.25 -11.80 -20.93
CA THR A 348 -3.08 -13.22 -20.60
C THR A 348 -4.41 -13.87 -20.20
N LEU A 349 -5.21 -13.19 -19.37
CA LEU A 349 -6.56 -13.67 -18.99
C LEU A 349 -7.48 -13.81 -20.20
N SER A 350 -7.46 -12.84 -21.12
CA SER A 350 -8.24 -12.89 -22.35
C SER A 350 -7.89 -14.12 -23.20
N ASP A 351 -6.59 -14.41 -23.33
CA ASP A 351 -6.10 -15.54 -24.11
C ASP A 351 -6.40 -16.89 -23.44
N MET A 352 -6.29 -16.98 -22.11
CA MET A 352 -6.70 -18.16 -21.34
C MET A 352 -8.20 -18.47 -21.48
N LEU A 353 -9.07 -17.45 -21.39
CA LEU A 353 -10.52 -17.61 -21.57
C LEU A 353 -10.89 -18.03 -22.99
N ARG A 354 -10.21 -17.47 -24.01
CA ARG A 354 -10.37 -17.87 -25.42
C ARG A 354 -9.94 -19.33 -25.64
N SER A 355 -8.83 -19.76 -25.05
CA SER A 355 -8.39 -21.15 -25.16
C SER A 355 -9.41 -22.13 -24.56
N THR A 356 -10.06 -21.73 -23.47
CA THR A 356 -11.09 -22.52 -22.78
C THR A 356 -12.35 -22.68 -23.62
N THR A 357 -12.77 -21.64 -24.34
CA THR A 357 -13.90 -21.74 -25.29
C THR A 357 -13.56 -22.60 -26.50
N SER A 358 -12.35 -22.46 -27.08
CA SER A 358 -11.90 -23.29 -28.21
C SER A 358 -11.77 -24.76 -27.85
N LYS A 359 -11.19 -25.12 -26.70
CA LYS A 359 -11.09 -26.52 -26.23
C LYS A 359 -12.48 -27.14 -26.04
N ARG A 360 -13.45 -26.37 -25.53
CA ARG A 360 -14.84 -26.83 -25.35
C ARG A 360 -15.56 -27.00 -26.70
N ALA A 361 -15.35 -26.10 -27.66
CA ALA A 361 -15.90 -26.24 -29.01
C ALA A 361 -15.37 -27.51 -29.71
N ALA A 362 -14.06 -27.77 -29.62
CA ALA A 362 -13.45 -28.97 -30.19
C ALA A 362 -13.95 -30.28 -29.55
N ASN A 363 -14.22 -30.28 -28.24
CA ASN A 363 -14.82 -31.43 -27.56
C ASN A 363 -16.32 -31.61 -27.87
N GLY A 364 -17.05 -30.52 -28.11
CA GLY A 364 -18.47 -30.58 -28.51
C GLY A 364 -18.67 -31.17 -29.92
N ASP A 365 -17.72 -30.90 -30.84
CA ASP A 365 -17.78 -31.41 -32.22
C ASP A 365 -17.45 -32.91 -32.31
N ASN A 366 -16.62 -33.41 -31.40
CA ASN A 366 -16.38 -34.85 -31.24
C ASN A 366 -17.59 -35.61 -30.68
N ASP A 367 -18.43 -34.97 -29.87
CA ASP A 367 -19.63 -35.61 -29.30
C ASP A 367 -20.81 -35.61 -30.29
N ALA A 368 -20.92 -34.57 -31.13
CA ALA A 368 -21.83 -34.56 -32.28
C ALA A 368 -21.49 -35.66 -33.31
N SER A 369 -20.19 -35.91 -33.52
CA SER A 369 -19.67 -36.99 -34.37
C SER A 369 -19.91 -38.40 -33.81
N ARG A 370 -20.02 -38.54 -32.47
CA ARG A 370 -20.40 -39.82 -31.81
C ARG A 370 -21.90 -40.06 -31.82
N ARG A 371 -22.73 -39.02 -31.63
CA ARG A 371 -24.20 -39.15 -31.68
C ARG A 371 -24.73 -39.48 -33.06
N THR A 372 -24.12 -38.98 -34.12
CA THR A 372 -24.51 -39.30 -35.51
C THR A 372 -24.15 -40.73 -35.93
N LYS A 373 -23.20 -41.39 -35.25
CA LYS A 373 -22.87 -42.82 -35.48
C LYS A 373 -23.77 -43.80 -34.72
N ALA A 374 -24.37 -43.38 -33.61
CA ALA A 374 -25.26 -44.22 -32.80
C ALA A 374 -26.72 -44.26 -33.31
N GLN A 375 -27.08 -43.41 -34.28
CA GLN A 375 -28.42 -43.36 -34.90
C GLN A 375 -28.51 -44.09 -36.25
N ARG A 376 -27.45 -44.80 -36.66
CA ARG A 376 -27.41 -45.67 -37.85
C ARG A 376 -26.89 -47.05 -37.48
N THR A 377 -27.65 -47.78 -36.68
CA THR A 377 -27.61 -49.25 -36.58
C THR A 377 -28.95 -49.76 -36.12
#